data_AF-A0A0B6YQS2-F1
#
_entry.id   AF-A0A0B6YQS2-F1
#
_cell.length_a   1.000
_cell.length_b   1.000
_cell.length_c   1.000
_cell.angle_alpha   90.00
_cell.angle_beta   90.00
_cell.angle_gamma   90.00
#
_symmetry.space_group_name_H-M   'P 1'
#
loop_
_entity.id
_entity.type
_entity.pdbx_description
1 polymer ?
#
loop_
_entity_poly.entity_id
_entity_poly.type
_entity_poly.pdbx_seq_one_letter_code
_entity_poly.pdbx_strand_id
1 'polypeptide(L)'
;LDDFYTVVGICLDEYNVTHKNAMNLVIFRYVLEHLSRICRVLRQPGGNAMLVGVGGSGRQSLTKLAAAMAGHTIVQPEISKTYGMLEWREDVKNVLNMAGGQGKTTVFLITDTQIKEE
;
A
#
# COMPACT_ATOMS: atom_id res chain seq x y z
N LEU A 1 14.13 0.05 -19.42
CA LEU A 1 12.68 -0.10 -19.14
C LEU A 1 12.34 -1.58 -19.00
N ASP A 2 12.90 -2.41 -19.87
CA ASP A 2 12.79 -3.88 -19.82
C ASP A 2 13.32 -4.47 -18.51
N ASP A 3 14.44 -3.98 -17.97
CA ASP A 3 14.93 -4.45 -16.66
C ASP A 3 13.92 -4.18 -15.53
N PHE A 4 13.28 -3.00 -15.54
CA PHE A 4 12.28 -2.66 -14.54
C PHE A 4 11.01 -3.49 -14.70
N TYR A 5 10.62 -3.80 -15.93
CA TYR A 5 9.52 -4.72 -16.20
C TYR A 5 9.78 -6.09 -15.58
N THR A 6 10.99 -6.65 -15.79
CA THR A 6 11.39 -7.95 -15.23
C THR A 6 11.37 -7.95 -13.71
N VAL A 7 11.96 -6.92 -13.08
CA VAL A 7 11.97 -6.80 -11.60
C VAL A 7 10.56 -6.74 -11.03
N VAL A 8 9.67 -5.95 -11.63
CA VAL A 8 8.28 -5.83 -11.18
C VAL A 8 7.52 -7.14 -11.35
N GLY A 9 7.78 -7.89 -12.43
CA GLY A 9 7.22 -9.23 -12.65
C GLY A 9 7.61 -10.20 -11.53
N ILE A 10 8.91 -10.29 -11.21
CA ILE A 10 9.41 -11.15 -10.14
C ILE A 10 8.79 -10.77 -8.79
N CYS A 11 8.77 -9.49 -8.44
CA CYS A 11 8.19 -9.04 -7.17
C CYS A 11 6.67 -9.29 -7.09
N LEU A 12 5.95 -9.24 -8.23
CA LEU A 12 4.52 -9.56 -8.28
C LEU A 12 4.29 -11.06 -8.04
N ASP A 13 5.12 -11.92 -8.64
CA ASP A 13 5.05 -13.36 -8.44
C ASP A 13 5.38 -13.73 -6.97
N GLU A 14 6.44 -13.14 -6.40
CA GLU A 14 6.78 -13.30 -4.98
C GLU A 14 5.65 -12.83 -4.05
N TYR A 15 5.03 -11.68 -4.35
CA TYR A 15 3.88 -11.20 -3.60
C TYR A 15 2.73 -12.22 -3.63
N ASN A 16 2.44 -12.79 -4.80
CA ASN A 16 1.35 -13.74 -5.00
C ASN A 16 1.58 -15.08 -4.29
N VAL A 17 2.84 -15.47 -4.09
CA VAL A 17 3.20 -16.67 -3.31
C VAL A 17 3.10 -16.43 -1.81
N THR A 18 3.42 -15.21 -1.35
CA THR A 18 3.49 -14.87 0.08
C THR A 18 2.18 -14.40 0.69
N HIS A 19 1.24 -13.91 -0.12
CA HIS A 19 -0.02 -13.34 0.33
C HIS A 19 -1.22 -14.19 -0.08
N LYS A 20 -2.19 -14.37 0.83
CA LYS A 20 -3.45 -15.09 0.53
C LYS A 20 -4.25 -14.46 -0.61
N ASN A 21 -4.19 -13.14 -0.74
CA ASN A 21 -4.92 -12.38 -1.74
C ASN A 21 -3.97 -12.03 -2.89
N ALA A 22 -3.91 -12.91 -3.90
CA ALA A 22 -3.10 -12.70 -5.09
C ALA A 22 -3.58 -11.47 -5.91
N MET A 23 -2.64 -10.73 -6.45
CA MET A 23 -2.86 -9.60 -7.37
C MET A 23 -2.66 -10.06 -8.81
N ASN A 24 -3.73 -10.00 -9.60
CA ASN A 24 -3.66 -10.20 -11.05
C ASN A 24 -3.48 -8.84 -11.75
N LEU A 25 -2.23 -8.36 -11.80
CA LEU A 25 -1.87 -7.09 -12.43
C LEU A 25 -1.25 -7.34 -13.80
N VAL A 26 -1.81 -6.70 -14.83
CA VAL A 26 -1.16 -6.62 -16.14
C VAL A 26 -0.11 -5.52 -16.07
N ILE A 27 1.16 -5.86 -16.32
CA ILE A 27 2.27 -4.91 -16.31
C ILE A 27 2.36 -4.23 -17.68
N PHE A 28 2.33 -2.91 -17.69
CA PHE A 28 2.57 -2.08 -18.87
C PHE A 28 3.16 -0.74 -18.45
N ARG A 29 3.59 0.07 -19.41
CA ARG A 29 4.35 1.31 -19.15
C ARG A 29 3.70 2.23 -18.11
N TYR A 30 2.39 2.48 -18.19
CA TYR A 30 1.70 3.36 -17.24
C TYR A 30 1.72 2.82 -15.81
N VAL A 31 1.59 1.50 -15.64
CA VAL A 31 1.71 0.83 -14.34
C VAL A 31 3.11 1.02 -13.77
N LEU A 32 4.14 0.81 -14.60
CA LEU A 32 5.54 1.01 -14.20
C LEU A 32 5.80 2.46 -13.77
N GLU A 33 5.30 3.45 -14.53
CA GLU A 33 5.45 4.86 -14.20
C GLU A 33 4.80 5.22 -12.84
N HIS A 34 3.60 4.70 -12.57
CA HIS A 34 2.91 4.95 -11.30
C HIS A 34 3.56 4.23 -10.13
N LEU A 35 3.96 2.97 -10.32
CA LEU A 35 4.68 2.19 -9.32
C LEU A 35 5.99 2.89 -8.94
N SER A 36 6.76 3.37 -9.93
CA SER A 36 8.00 4.12 -9.71
C SER A 36 7.79 5.38 -8.86
N ARG A 37 6.70 6.13 -9.11
CA ARG A 37 6.34 7.31 -8.31
C ARG A 37 6.03 6.95 -6.86
N ILE A 38 5.26 5.88 -6.63
CA ILE A 38 4.92 5.40 -5.29
C ILE A 38 6.19 4.93 -4.57
N CYS A 39 7.03 4.10 -5.19
CA CYS A 39 8.30 3.65 -4.63
C CYS A 39 9.22 4.81 -4.27
N ARG A 40 9.24 5.89 -5.07
CA ARG A 40 10.00 7.10 -4.76
C ARG A 40 9.49 7.79 -3.50
N VAL A 41 8.18 7.90 -3.31
CA VAL A 41 7.60 8.49 -2.09
C VAL A 41 7.89 7.63 -0.87
N LEU A 42 7.69 6.31 -0.95
CA LEU A 42 7.93 5.40 0.18
C LEU A 42 9.39 5.39 0.67
N ARG A 43 10.36 5.67 -0.22
CA ARG A 43 11.78 5.79 0.16
C ARG A 43 12.13 7.07 0.90
N GLN A 44 11.27 8.09 0.87
CA GLN A 44 11.51 9.33 1.60
C GLN A 44 11.14 9.13 3.09
N PRO A 45 12.00 9.54 4.05
CA PRO A 45 11.64 9.52 5.46
C PRO A 45 10.36 10.34 5.68
N GLY A 46 9.32 9.71 6.24
CA GLY A 46 8.02 10.36 6.45
C GLY A 46 7.25 10.70 5.16
N GLY A 47 7.56 10.04 4.04
CA GLY A 47 6.89 10.26 2.76
C GLY A 47 5.41 9.87 2.79
N ASN A 48 4.55 10.77 2.32
CA ASN A 48 3.10 10.56 2.21
C ASN A 48 2.65 10.87 0.77
N ALA A 49 1.61 10.18 0.29
CA ALA A 49 1.01 10.44 -1.01
C ALA A 49 -0.51 10.32 -0.96
N MET A 50 -1.19 11.21 -1.69
CA MET A 50 -2.60 11.09 -2.02
C MET A 50 -2.72 10.60 -3.46
N LEU A 51 -3.31 9.43 -3.66
CA LEU A 51 -3.44 8.79 -4.97
C LEU A 51 -4.82 9.06 -5.56
N VAL A 52 -4.90 10.07 -6.42
CA VAL A 52 -6.15 10.46 -7.10
C VAL A 52 -6.28 9.71 -8.42
N GLY A 53 -7.47 9.15 -8.67
CA GLY A 53 -7.78 8.47 -9.92
C GLY A 53 -9.17 7.82 -9.89
N VAL A 54 -9.60 7.34 -11.05
CA VAL A 54 -10.86 6.61 -11.18
C VAL A 54 -10.79 5.26 -10.45
N GLY A 55 -11.93 4.82 -9.90
CA GLY A 55 -12.07 3.50 -9.29
C GLY A 55 -11.64 2.38 -10.26
N GLY A 56 -10.98 1.35 -9.75
CA GLY A 56 -10.48 0.23 -10.56
C GLY A 56 -9.14 0.49 -11.27
N SER A 57 -8.55 1.69 -11.18
CA SER A 57 -7.23 2.01 -11.78
C SER A 57 -6.02 1.33 -11.12
N GLY A 58 -6.25 0.50 -10.09
CA GLY A 58 -5.21 -0.31 -9.46
C GLY A 58 -4.30 0.42 -8.46
N ARG A 59 -4.60 1.67 -8.06
CA ARG A 59 -3.77 2.46 -7.13
C ARG A 59 -3.48 1.75 -5.80
N GLN A 60 -4.50 1.09 -5.23
CA GLN A 60 -4.35 0.31 -4.00
C GLN A 60 -3.41 -0.88 -4.22
N SER A 61 -3.60 -1.66 -5.29
CA SER A 61 -2.75 -2.79 -5.65
C SER A 61 -1.30 -2.38 -5.93
N LEU A 62 -1.09 -1.26 -6.64
CA LEU A 62 0.24 -0.73 -6.89
C LEU A 62 0.92 -0.24 -5.61
N THR A 63 0.16 0.31 -4.65
CA THR A 63 0.71 0.70 -3.35
C THR A 63 1.10 -0.52 -2.54
N LYS A 64 0.30 -1.59 -2.58
CA LYS A 64 0.61 -2.86 -1.93
C LYS A 64 1.87 -3.51 -2.51
N LEU A 65 1.97 -3.53 -3.84
CA LEU A 65 3.16 -4.02 -4.53
C LEU A 65 4.40 -3.16 -4.20
N ALA A 66 4.29 -1.83 -4.22
CA ALA A 66 5.39 -0.93 -3.89
C ALA A 66 5.90 -1.13 -2.46
N ALA A 67 5.00 -1.29 -1.51
CA ALA A 67 5.36 -1.55 -0.11
C ALA A 67 6.02 -2.92 0.05
N ALA A 68 5.53 -3.96 -0.63
CA ALA A 68 6.17 -5.28 -0.64
C ALA A 68 7.58 -5.23 -1.24
N MET A 69 7.75 -4.54 -2.38
CA MET A 69 9.05 -4.33 -3.02
C MET A 69 10.04 -3.58 -2.09
N ALA A 70 9.53 -2.69 -1.24
CA ALA A 70 10.33 -1.95 -0.26
C ALA A 70 10.51 -2.69 1.09
N GLY A 71 9.91 -3.88 1.24
CA GLY A 71 9.91 -4.62 2.51
C GLY A 71 9.14 -3.92 3.64
N HIS A 72 8.20 -3.04 3.31
CA HIS A 72 7.41 -2.30 4.28
C HIS A 72 6.17 -3.08 4.70
N THR A 73 5.85 -3.04 5.99
CA THR A 73 4.62 -3.63 6.52
C THR A 73 3.44 -2.73 6.18
N ILE A 74 2.39 -3.28 5.58
CA ILE A 74 1.16 -2.54 5.28
C ILE A 74 0.17 -2.72 6.42
N VAL A 75 -0.41 -1.62 6.85
CA VAL A 75 -1.58 -1.60 7.73
C VAL A 75 -2.70 -0.90 7.00
N GLN A 76 -3.82 -1.58 6.84
CA GLN A 76 -5.03 -1.03 6.24
C GLN A 76 -6.21 -1.33 7.18
N PRO A 77 -6.97 -0.31 7.63
CA PRO A 77 -8.15 -0.52 8.45
C PRO A 77 -9.17 -1.41 7.73
N GLU A 78 -9.83 -2.31 8.46
CA GLU A 78 -10.95 -3.08 7.92
C GLU A 78 -12.26 -2.51 8.43
N ILE A 79 -13.01 -1.89 7.51
CA ILE A 79 -14.24 -1.20 7.86
C ILE A 79 -15.39 -2.20 7.95
N SER A 80 -15.92 -2.35 9.16
CA SER A 80 -17.12 -3.11 9.43
C SER A 80 -18.34 -2.19 9.64
N LYS A 81 -19.53 -2.79 9.84
CA LYS A 81 -20.74 -2.03 10.20
C LYS A 81 -20.62 -1.34 11.55
N THR A 82 -19.82 -1.88 12.47
CA THR A 82 -19.62 -1.36 13.83
C THR A 82 -18.37 -0.50 13.95
N TYR A 83 -17.65 -0.26 12.84
CA TYR A 83 -16.44 0.56 12.85
C TYR A 83 -16.76 2.03 13.10
N GLY A 84 -16.25 2.57 14.21
CA GLY A 84 -16.37 3.97 14.60
C GLY A 84 -15.06 4.52 15.20
N MET A 85 -15.18 5.59 15.98
CA MET A 85 -14.02 6.33 16.50
C MET A 85 -13.13 5.56 17.46
N LEU A 86 -13.66 4.54 18.15
CA LEU A 86 -12.86 3.70 19.05
C LEU A 86 -11.95 2.76 18.25
N GLU A 87 -12.49 2.10 17.23
CA GLU A 87 -11.76 1.20 16.34
C GLU A 87 -10.69 1.98 15.56
N TRP A 88 -11.03 3.16 15.04
CA TRP A 88 -10.07 4.06 14.39
C TRP A 88 -8.89 4.43 15.30
N ARG A 89 -9.17 4.79 16.56
CA ARG A 89 -8.10 5.10 17.53
C ARG A 89 -7.20 3.91 17.78
N GLU A 90 -7.75 2.70 17.85
CA GLU A 90 -6.95 1.49 18.05
C GLU A 90 -6.10 1.17 16.81
N ASP A 91 -6.63 1.34 15.59
CA ASP A 91 -5.86 1.21 14.35
C ASP A 91 -4.69 2.20 14.28
N VAL A 92 -4.93 3.48 14.60
CA VAL A 92 -3.87 4.49 14.65
C VAL A 92 -2.82 4.15 15.70
N LYS A 93 -3.24 3.73 16.90
CA LYS A 93 -2.34 3.32 17.97
C LYS A 93 -1.50 2.10 17.55
N ASN A 94 -2.08 1.13 16.85
CA ASN A 94 -1.37 -0.03 16.31
C ASN A 94 -0.30 0.39 15.29
N VAL A 95 -0.63 1.30 14.37
CA VAL A 95 0.32 1.86 13.41
C VAL A 95 1.45 2.59 14.12
N LEU A 96 1.14 3.45 15.08
CA LEU A 96 2.14 4.21 15.84
C LEU A 96 3.04 3.28 16.66
N ASN A 97 2.50 2.22 17.26
CA ASN A 97 3.30 1.25 17.99
C ASN A 97 4.22 0.44 17.05
N MET A 98 3.75 0.05 15.86
CA MET A 98 4.59 -0.63 14.86
C MET A 98 5.71 0.28 14.34
N ALA A 99 5.37 1.50 13.94
CA ALA A 99 6.31 2.42 13.33
C ALA A 99 7.28 3.03 14.36
N GLY A 100 6.75 3.57 15.45
CA GLY A 100 7.52 4.28 16.47
C GLY A 100 8.00 3.41 17.62
N GLY A 101 7.18 2.47 18.08
CA GLY A 101 7.52 1.59 19.22
C GLY A 101 8.47 0.44 18.84
N GLN A 102 8.20 -0.22 17.71
CA GLN A 102 8.98 -1.36 17.22
C GLN A 102 10.02 -0.97 16.15
N GLY A 103 9.97 0.26 15.63
CA GLY A 103 10.88 0.73 14.59
C GLY A 103 10.70 0.03 13.23
N LYS A 104 9.53 -0.55 12.95
CA LYS A 104 9.25 -1.19 11.66
C LYS A 104 8.89 -0.13 10.62
N THR A 105 9.41 -0.27 9.40
CA THR A 105 8.95 0.55 8.28
C THR A 105 7.52 0.16 7.92
N THR A 106 6.58 1.09 8.14
CA THR A 106 5.15 0.84 8.02
C THR A 106 4.49 1.79 7.03
N VAL A 107 3.62 1.26 6.18
CA VAL A 107 2.75 2.01 5.28
C VAL A 107 1.33 1.91 5.81
N PHE A 108 0.77 3.05 6.24
CA PHE A 108 -0.64 3.14 6.58
C PHE A 108 -1.45 3.48 5.32
N LEU A 109 -2.30 2.55 4.88
CA LEU A 109 -3.06 2.67 3.64
C LEU A 109 -4.54 2.87 3.96
N ILE A 110 -5.07 4.02 3.57
CA ILE A 110 -6.49 4.40 3.72
C ILE A 110 -7.08 4.64 2.33
N THR A 111 -8.30 4.19 2.09
CA THR A 111 -9.09 4.54 0.91
C THR A 111 -10.23 5.49 1.28
N ASP A 112 -10.74 6.23 0.30
CA ASP A 112 -11.89 7.13 0.43
C ASP A 112 -13.11 6.44 1.06
N THR A 113 -13.39 5.20 0.64
CA THR A 113 -14.47 4.36 1.19
C THR A 113 -14.33 4.06 2.69
N GLN A 114 -13.16 4.31 3.28
CA GLN A 114 -12.88 4.08 4.70
C GLN A 114 -13.05 5.34 5.55
N ILE A 115 -13.23 6.50 4.91
CA ILE A 115 -13.45 7.79 5.58
C ILE A 115 -14.96 8.00 5.68
N LYS A 116 -15.53 7.74 6.86
CA LYS A 116 -16.99 7.81 7.09
C LYS A 116 -17.47 9.11 7.74
N GLU A 117 -16.61 9.77 8.51
CA GLU A 117 -16.93 10.97 9.28
C GLU A 117 -16.01 12.11 8.82
N GLU A 118 -16.60 13.29 8.59
CA GLU A 118 -15.89 14.55 8.28
C GLU A 118 -15.53 15.32 9.56
#